data_AF-A0A397T606-F1
#
_entry.id   AF-A0A397T606-F1
#
_cell.length_a   1.000
_cell.length_b   1.000
_cell.length_c   1.000
_cell.angle_alpha   90.00
_cell.angle_beta   90.00
_cell.angle_gamma   90.00
#
_symmetry.space_group_name_H-M   'P 1'
#
loop_
_entity.id
_entity.type
_entity.pdbx_description
1 polymer ?
#
loop_
_entity_poly.entity_id
_entity_poly.type
_entity_poly.pdbx_seq_one_letter_code
_entity_poly.pdbx_strand_id
1 'polypeptide(L)'
;MDENGQKESRYSLSSARAASSLFLNEVCNKPNSRVSSTILFGLDINFLQQICETIQSQQSLHLLIINDLLVNLHHNHEKINEFQCDDNEEDVNQQDNSEVEVNDNEVDKDAY
;
A
#
# COMPACT_ATOMS: atom_id res chain seq x y z
N MET A 1 -18.73 47.83 11.60
CA MET A 1 -18.16 47.62 12.94
C MET A 1 -19.27 47.00 13.74
N ASP A 2 -18.98 45.94 14.47
CA ASP A 2 -19.94 45.36 15.39
C ASP A 2 -20.18 46.30 16.59
N GLU A 3 -21.11 45.90 17.45
CA GLU A 3 -21.49 46.59 18.68
C GLU A 3 -20.31 46.91 19.62
N ASN A 4 -19.18 46.22 19.43
CA ASN A 4 -17.97 46.37 20.23
C ASN A 4 -16.91 47.27 19.56
N GLY A 5 -17.25 47.89 18.41
CA GLY A 5 -16.31 48.68 17.63
C GLY A 5 -15.27 47.83 16.89
N GLN A 6 -15.38 46.51 16.90
CA GLN A 6 -14.53 45.64 16.11
C GLN A 6 -14.97 45.69 14.65
N LYS A 7 -14.00 45.91 13.77
CA LYS A 7 -14.21 45.82 12.33
C LYS A 7 -14.08 44.35 11.96
N GLU A 8 -15.11 43.76 11.35
CA GLU A 8 -15.02 42.39 10.82
C GLU A 8 -13.76 42.28 9.96
N SER A 9 -12.84 41.40 10.39
CA SER A 9 -11.65 41.10 9.60
C SER A 9 -12.09 40.29 8.39
N ARG A 10 -11.97 40.88 7.20
CA ARG A 10 -12.26 40.19 5.92
C ARG A 10 -11.16 39.21 5.51
N TYR A 11 -10.12 39.09 6.33
CA TYR A 11 -8.90 38.41 5.99
C TYR A 11 -8.82 37.11 6.78
N SER A 12 -8.84 35.98 6.07
CA SER A 12 -8.64 34.67 6.67
C SER A 12 -7.16 34.52 7.07
N LEU A 13 -6.89 34.21 8.33
CA LEU A 13 -5.54 33.85 8.82
C LEU A 13 -5.14 32.42 8.47
N SER A 14 -5.71 31.85 7.41
CA SER A 14 -5.46 30.47 6.97
C SER A 14 -4.03 30.21 6.49
N SER A 15 -3.20 31.26 6.35
CA SER A 15 -1.80 31.13 5.99
C SER A 15 -0.92 32.20 6.64
N ALA A 16 0.36 31.87 6.81
CA ALA A 16 1.39 32.80 7.26
C ALA A 16 1.48 34.05 6.36
N ARG A 17 1.25 33.90 5.05
CA ARG A 17 1.21 35.02 4.09
C ARG A 17 0.03 35.95 4.36
N ALA A 18 -1.16 35.41 4.60
CA ALA A 18 -2.34 36.22 4.90
C ALA A 18 -2.17 36.97 6.23
N ALA A 19 -1.66 36.30 7.26
CA ALA A 19 -1.32 36.91 8.54
C ALA A 19 -0.28 38.03 8.40
N SER A 20 0.78 37.81 7.61
CA SER A 20 1.80 38.82 7.35
C SER A 20 1.25 40.03 6.61
N SER A 21 0.38 39.83 5.62
CA SER A 21 -0.25 40.91 4.86
C SER A 21 -1.18 41.74 5.73
N LEU A 22 -1.94 41.10 6.61
CA LEU A 22 -2.79 41.76 7.60
C LEU A 22 -1.97 42.63 8.55
N PHE A 23 -0.92 42.05 9.14
CA PHE A 23 -0.03 42.78 10.04
C PHE A 23 0.59 44.01 9.36
N LEU A 24 1.08 43.86 8.13
CA LEU A 24 1.63 44.99 7.38
C LEU A 24 0.59 46.07 7.07
N ASN A 25 -0.63 45.68 6.71
CA ASN A 25 -1.69 46.60 6.33
C ASN A 25 -2.30 47.31 7.55
N GLU A 26 -2.70 46.56 8.58
CA GLU A 26 -3.49 47.05 9.71
C GLU A 26 -2.63 47.58 10.86
N VAL A 27 -1.45 46.98 11.12
CA VAL A 27 -0.59 47.38 12.24
C VAL A 27 0.51 48.33 11.76
N CYS A 28 1.17 48.01 10.64
CA CYS A 28 2.29 48.81 10.14
C CYS A 28 1.88 49.92 9.17
N ASN A 29 0.60 49.99 8.72
CA ASN A 29 0.12 50.94 7.71
C ASN A 29 0.95 50.94 6.41
N LYS A 30 1.41 49.76 5.97
CA LYS A 30 2.24 49.56 4.78
C LYS A 30 1.63 48.50 3.85
N PRO A 31 0.48 48.79 3.20
CA PRO A 31 -0.26 47.82 2.37
C PRO A 31 0.52 47.27 1.17
N ASN A 32 1.43 48.06 0.61
CA ASN A 32 2.23 47.68 -0.56
C ASN A 32 3.58 47.06 -0.18
N SER A 33 3.88 46.97 1.12
CA SER A 33 5.12 46.35 1.57
C SER A 33 5.00 44.83 1.48
N ARG A 34 6.12 44.19 1.17
CA ARG A 34 6.24 42.74 1.16
C ARG A 34 7.34 42.37 2.13
N VAL A 35 6.99 41.49 3.06
CA VAL A 35 7.92 40.89 4.01
C VAL A 35 7.79 39.39 3.88
N SER A 36 8.91 38.68 3.96
CA SER A 36 8.84 37.23 4.02
C SER A 36 8.16 36.82 5.32
N SER A 37 7.13 35.98 5.23
CA SER A 37 6.48 35.43 6.42
C SER A 37 7.45 34.64 7.29
N THR A 38 8.47 33.99 6.71
CA THR A 38 9.52 33.32 7.48
C THR A 38 10.28 34.28 8.38
N ILE A 39 10.59 35.49 7.88
CA ILE A 39 11.26 36.54 8.67
C ILE A 39 10.32 37.05 9.76
N LEU A 40 9.05 37.28 9.41
CA LEU A 40 8.07 37.89 10.32
C LEU A 40 7.72 36.98 11.50
N PHE A 41 7.73 35.66 11.29
CA PHE A 41 7.51 34.65 12.34
C PHE A 41 8.81 34.10 12.93
N GLY A 42 9.99 34.63 12.54
CA GLY A 42 11.28 34.18 13.07
C GLY A 42 11.61 32.72 12.75
N LEU A 43 11.09 32.17 11.65
CA LEU A 43 11.37 30.80 11.24
C LEU A 43 12.68 30.75 10.45
N ASP A 44 13.63 29.93 10.92
CA ASP A 44 14.87 29.66 10.19
C ASP A 44 14.60 28.87 8.92
N ILE A 45 15.05 29.40 7.79
CA ILE A 45 14.90 28.80 6.46
C ILE A 45 15.62 27.46 6.40
N ASN A 46 16.81 27.35 7.01
CA ASN A 46 17.58 26.11 7.02
C ASN A 46 16.84 25.02 7.80
N PHE A 47 16.23 25.38 8.92
CA PHE A 47 15.41 24.47 9.71
C PHE A 47 14.16 23.99 8.95
N LEU A 48 13.44 24.91 8.30
CA LEU A 48 12.28 24.56 7.47
C LEU A 48 12.68 23.66 6.30
N GLN A 49 13.83 23.92 5.69
CA GLN A 49 14.35 23.10 4.61
C GLN A 49 14.70 21.69 5.09
N GLN A 50 15.35 21.55 6.25
CA GLN A 50 15.63 20.25 6.86
C GLN A 50 14.35 19.46 7.15
N ILE A 51 13.29 20.11 7.63
CA ILE A 51 11.99 19.46 7.83
C ILE A 51 11.45 18.93 6.50
N CYS A 52 11.46 19.75 5.44
CA CYS A 52 11.00 19.34 4.12
C CYS A 52 11.78 18.14 3.58
N GLU A 53 13.11 18.17 3.69
CA GLU A 53 13.99 17.07 3.25
C GLU A 53 13.75 15.80 4.06
N THR A 54 13.53 15.92 5.37
CA THR A 54 13.21 14.78 6.25
C THR A 54 11.89 14.13 5.87
N ILE A 55 10.84 14.92 5.63
CA ILE A 55 9.53 14.41 5.22
C ILE A 55 9.62 13.70 3.85
N GLN A 56 10.33 14.30 2.89
CA GLN A 56 10.52 13.69 1.57
C GLN A 56 11.32 12.38 1.66
N SER A 57 12.38 12.35 2.48
CA SER A 57 13.19 11.16 2.72
C SER A 57 12.35 10.03 3.30
N GLN A 58 11.49 10.30 4.29
CA GLN A 58 10.62 9.28 4.86
C GLN A 58 9.62 8.71 3.85
N GLN A 59 9.04 9.56 3.01
CA GLN A 59 8.14 9.10 1.94
C GLN A 59 8.87 8.19 0.93
N SER A 60 10.10 8.54 0.58
CA SER A 60 10.93 7.76 -0.33
C SER A 60 11.32 6.40 0.26
N LEU A 61 11.73 6.38 1.53
CA LEU A 61 12.05 5.15 2.26
C LEU A 61 10.85 4.20 2.35
N HIS A 62 9.67 4.75 2.64
CA HIS A 62 8.44 3.98 2.71
C HIS A 62 8.08 3.35 1.36
N LEU A 63 8.23 4.10 0.26
CA LEU A 63 7.99 3.59 -1.08
C LEU A 63 8.98 2.48 -1.47
N LEU A 64 10.26 2.62 -1.12
CA LEU A 64 11.29 1.62 -1.39
C LEU A 64 11.01 0.30 -0.67
N ILE A 65 10.66 0.36 0.62
CA ILE A 65 10.33 -0.82 1.43
C ILE A 65 9.09 -1.54 0.87
N ILE A 66 8.05 -0.79 0.49
CA ILE A 66 6.86 -1.38 -0.12
C ILE A 66 7.20 -2.11 -1.42
N ASN A 67 7.99 -1.48 -2.30
CA ASN A 67 8.36 -2.08 -3.57
C ASN A 67 9.19 -3.36 -3.37
N ASP A 68 10.14 -3.36 -2.43
CA ASP A 68 10.96 -4.54 -2.12
C ASP A 68 10.10 -5.70 -1.58
N LEU A 69 9.17 -5.40 -0.65
CA LEU A 69 8.21 -6.39 -0.15
C LEU A 69 7.32 -6.94 -1.27
N LEU A 70 6.89 -6.10 -2.21
CA LEU A 70 6.02 -6.49 -3.31
C LEU A 70 6.74 -7.41 -4.31
N VAL A 71 8.00 -7.11 -4.64
CA VAL A 71 8.87 -7.97 -5.46
C VAL A 71 9.10 -9.30 -4.77
N ASN A 72 9.43 -9.29 -3.48
CA ASN A 72 9.62 -10.51 -2.69
C ASN A 72 8.34 -11.36 -2.65
N LEU A 73 7.17 -10.73 -2.52
CA LEU A 73 5.89 -11.45 -2.51
C LEU A 73 5.56 -12.07 -3.88
N HIS A 74 5.83 -11.35 -4.97
CA HIS A 74 5.67 -11.87 -6.34
C HIS A 74 6.60 -13.07 -6.60
N HIS A 75 7.88 -12.97 -6.22
CA HIS A 75 8.86 -14.05 -6.36
C HIS A 75 8.48 -15.30 -5.57
N ASN A 76 7.92 -15.13 -4.37
CA ASN A 76 7.45 -16.27 -3.58
C ASN A 76 6.19 -16.91 -4.17
N HIS A 77 5.29 -16.13 -4.76
CA HIS A 77 4.10 -16.67 -5.43
C HIS A 77 4.48 -17.51 -6.67
N GLU A 78 5.49 -17.07 -7.43
CA GLU A 78 6.02 -17.81 -8.58
C GLU A 78 6.63 -19.16 -8.17
N LYS A 79 7.41 -19.20 -7.08
CA LYS A 79 7.98 -20.44 -6.53
C LYS A 79 6.94 -21.43 -6.01
N ILE A 80 5.81 -20.95 -5.48
CA ILE A 80 4.74 -21.83 -4.99
C ILE A 80 4.03 -22.52 -6.18
N ASN A 81 3.87 -21.82 -7.30
CA ASN A 81 3.31 -22.40 -8.52
C ASN A 81 4.25 -23.41 -9.19
N GLU A 82 5.56 -23.26 -9.02
CA GLU A 82 6.56 -24.21 -9.55
C GLU A 82 6.62 -25.53 -8.75
N PHE A 83 6.07 -25.57 -7.53
CA PHE A 83 5.98 -26.76 -6.68
C PHE A 83 4.68 -27.58 -6.85
N GLN A 84 3.83 -27.22 -7.82
CA GLN A 84 2.65 -28.00 -8.20
C GLN A 84 2.82 -28.57 -9.62
N CYS A 85 3.59 -29.66 -9.76
CA CYS A 85 3.43 -30.65 -10.82
C CYS A 85 4.26 -31.89 -10.44
N ASP A 86 3.59 -32.93 -9.95
CA ASP A 86 3.74 -34.32 -10.44
C ASP A 86 2.89 -35.27 -9.56
N ASP A 87 1.57 -35.08 -9.54
CA ASP A 87 0.65 -36.20 -9.29
C ASP A 87 0.31 -36.85 -10.64
N ASN A 88 1.35 -37.35 -11.34
CA ASN A 88 1.16 -38.37 -12.35
C ASN A 88 1.06 -39.71 -11.61
N GLU A 89 -0.13 -40.03 -11.11
CA GLU A 89 -0.44 -41.39 -10.69
C GLU A 89 -0.56 -42.24 -11.98
N GLU A 90 0.56 -42.86 -12.36
CA GLU A 90 0.61 -43.90 -13.37
C GLU A 90 -0.29 -45.06 -12.94
N ASP A 91 -1.53 -45.11 -13.44
CA ASP A 91 -2.40 -46.27 -13.27
C ASP A 91 -1.97 -47.37 -14.26
N VAL A 92 -0.85 -48.04 -13.94
CA VAL A 92 -0.33 -49.21 -14.66
C VAL A 92 -0.95 -50.48 -14.09
N ASN A 93 -2.15 -50.77 -14.56
CA ASN A 93 -2.59 -52.04 -15.16
C ASN A 93 -2.24 -53.36 -14.43
N GLN A 94 -3.25 -54.03 -13.83
CA GLN A 94 -3.35 -55.50 -13.84
C GLN A 94 -4.77 -55.96 -14.20
N GLN A 95 -4.86 -56.36 -15.45
CA GLN A 95 -5.87 -57.19 -16.10
C GLN A 95 -6.16 -58.47 -15.28
N ASP A 96 -7.42 -58.73 -14.95
CA ASP A 96 -7.87 -60.11 -14.68
C ASP A 96 -9.08 -60.43 -15.57
N ASN A 97 -8.88 -61.47 -16.38
CA ASN A 97 -9.66 -61.81 -17.55
C ASN A 97 -10.99 -62.45 -17.14
N SER A 98 -12.12 -61.89 -17.56
CA SER A 98 -13.37 -62.63 -17.61
C SER A 98 -13.33 -63.60 -18.80
N GLU A 99 -12.66 -64.73 -18.64
CA GLU A 99 -12.76 -65.85 -19.58
C GLU A 99 -13.61 -66.95 -18.93
N VAL A 100 -14.91 -66.86 -19.21
CA VAL A 100 -15.86 -67.96 -19.06
C VAL A 100 -15.52 -68.98 -20.14
N GLU A 101 -15.04 -70.16 -19.72
CA GLU A 101 -15.40 -71.48 -20.25
C GLU A 101 -14.50 -72.57 -19.63
N VAL A 102 -15.07 -73.42 -18.78
CA VAL A 102 -14.65 -74.83 -18.69
C VAL A 102 -15.89 -75.67 -18.47
N ASN A 103 -16.41 -76.25 -19.55
CA ASN A 103 -17.18 -77.49 -19.48
C ASN A 103 -16.17 -78.62 -19.37
N ASP A 104 -16.28 -79.45 -18.32
CA ASP A 104 -15.91 -80.86 -18.40
C ASP A 104 -16.86 -81.67 -17.51
N ASN A 105 -17.61 -82.55 -18.17
CA ASN A 105 -18.36 -83.64 -17.57
C ASN A 105 -17.39 -84.62 -16.89
N GLU A 106 -17.73 -85.12 -15.70
CA GLU A 106 -17.97 -86.55 -15.41
C GLU A 106 -17.98 -86.87 -13.89
N VAL A 107 -19.13 -87.39 -13.43
CA VAL A 107 -19.36 -88.61 -12.63
C VAL A 107 -18.44 -88.92 -11.42
N ASP A 108 -18.99 -88.85 -10.19
CA ASP A 108 -19.12 -89.97 -9.23
C ASP A 108 -19.85 -89.47 -7.96
N LYS A 109 -21.06 -89.98 -7.67
CA LYS A 109 -21.41 -91.08 -6.73
C LYS A 109 -21.48 -90.69 -5.23
N ASP A 110 -22.73 -90.75 -4.76
CA ASP A 110 -23.24 -91.30 -3.49
C ASP A 110 -22.93 -90.63 -2.13
N ALA A 111 -23.93 -90.80 -1.25
CA ALA A 111 -24.01 -90.60 0.21
C ALA A 111 -24.55 -89.22 0.67
N TYR A 112 -25.72 -89.07 1.32
CA TYR A 112 -26.69 -89.95 1.98
C TYR A 112 -28.08 -89.31 1.93
#